data_AF-L5MHJ7-F1
#
_entry.id   AF-L5MHJ7-F1
#
_cell.length_a   1.000
_cell.length_b   1.000
_cell.length_c   1.000
_cell.angle_alpha   90.00
_cell.angle_beta   90.00
_cell.angle_gamma   90.00
#
_symmetry.space_group_name_H-M   'P 1'
#
loop_
_entity.id
_entity.type
_entity.pdbx_description
1 polymer ?
#
loop_
_entity_poly.entity_id
_entity_poly.type
_entity_poly.pdbx_seq_one_letter_code
_entity_poly.pdbx_strand_id
1 'polypeptide(L)'
;MSRKIAKASKTVNVSSSLESEDISLETTVPTDDISSSEERDGKIKITRQLIERKELLHNIQLLKIELSQKNMMIDNLKVDYLTKIEELEEKLNDALHQKQVLTLRLDNQLTFQQKDARKYQELMKQEMETILLRQKQLEETNLQLREKAGDIRRNLRDFELTEEQYMKLKGFPEDQLSIPEYVSIRFYELMDPLKKEISELQVKKNYLSEELTENKSQLKQLTETYEEDRRNYSELQNRCQRLALELADTKQLIQQGDYRQENYGKVKSPGLMPLAQASGLGRGPPDASDCWLCPLPRPDASARGLDPHHPPIA
;
A
#
# COMPACT_ATOMS: atom_id res chain seq x y z
N MET A 1 -43.28 -24.96 -16.81
CA MET A 1 -44.58 -25.51 -17.23
C MET A 1 -44.93 -24.95 -18.60
N SER A 2 -44.77 -25.75 -19.66
CA SER A 2 -44.90 -25.29 -21.04
C SER A 2 -46.20 -25.79 -21.64
N ARG A 3 -47.18 -24.91 -21.84
CA ARG A 3 -48.37 -25.19 -22.68
C ARG A 3 -48.09 -24.62 -24.07
N LYS A 4 -47.91 -25.52 -25.04
CA LYS A 4 -47.70 -25.21 -26.46
C LYS A 4 -49.06 -25.10 -27.13
N ILE A 5 -49.24 -24.02 -27.89
CA ILE A 5 -50.44 -23.62 -28.63
C ILE A 5 -50.58 -24.46 -29.91
N ALA A 6 -51.84 -24.67 -30.29
CA ALA A 6 -52.34 -25.33 -31.48
C ALA A 6 -51.92 -24.66 -32.80
N LYS A 7 -51.92 -25.43 -33.90
CA LYS A 7 -52.36 -24.96 -35.24
C LYS A 7 -52.46 -26.12 -36.23
N ALA A 8 -53.66 -26.31 -36.78
CA ALA A 8 -53.88 -26.88 -38.11
C ALA A 8 -55.17 -26.27 -38.65
N SER A 9 -55.06 -25.14 -39.33
CA SER A 9 -56.14 -24.55 -40.12
C SER A 9 -56.15 -25.21 -41.49
N LYS A 10 -57.23 -25.95 -41.76
CA LYS A 10 -57.49 -26.66 -43.00
C LYS A 10 -57.97 -25.69 -44.07
N THR A 11 -57.24 -25.65 -45.18
CA THR A 11 -57.63 -25.09 -46.47
C THR A 11 -58.91 -25.76 -46.98
N VAL A 12 -59.93 -24.98 -47.31
CA VAL A 12 -61.05 -25.45 -48.14
C VAL A 12 -61.29 -24.40 -49.22
N ASN A 13 -61.37 -24.93 -50.43
CA ASN A 13 -61.33 -24.24 -51.70
C ASN A 13 -62.62 -23.48 -52.00
N VAL A 14 -62.43 -22.33 -52.63
CA VAL A 14 -63.46 -21.54 -53.32
C VAL A 14 -63.84 -22.27 -54.61
N SER A 15 -65.12 -22.53 -54.81
CA SER A 15 -65.70 -22.87 -56.11
C SER A 15 -67.17 -22.44 -56.11
N SER A 16 -67.42 -21.19 -56.47
CA SER A 16 -68.74 -20.68 -56.82
C SER A 16 -69.04 -21.02 -58.27
N SER A 17 -69.82 -22.09 -58.48
CA SER A 17 -70.45 -22.39 -59.77
C SER A 17 -71.88 -21.87 -59.70
N LEU A 18 -72.14 -20.72 -60.33
CA LEU A 18 -73.49 -20.19 -60.52
C LEU A 18 -73.78 -20.22 -62.02
N GLU A 19 -74.48 -21.28 -62.43
CA GLU A 19 -75.15 -21.36 -63.73
C GLU A 19 -76.30 -20.35 -63.71
N SER A 20 -76.27 -19.43 -64.67
CA SER A 20 -77.34 -18.47 -64.91
C SER A 20 -78.28 -19.09 -65.94
N GLU A 21 -79.47 -19.53 -65.53
CA GLU A 21 -80.54 -19.87 -66.46
C GLU A 21 -81.28 -18.58 -66.85
N ASP A 22 -81.03 -18.11 -68.07
CA ASP A 22 -81.81 -17.06 -68.75
C ASP A 22 -83.24 -17.57 -69.00
N ILE A 23 -84.21 -17.08 -68.24
CA ILE A 23 -85.63 -17.31 -68.55
C ILE A 23 -86.12 -16.15 -69.43
N SER A 24 -86.09 -16.42 -70.75
CA SER A 24 -86.71 -15.64 -71.81
C SER A 24 -88.19 -15.30 -71.51
N LEU A 25 -88.51 -14.01 -71.58
CA LEU A 25 -89.87 -13.47 -71.57
C LEU A 25 -90.51 -13.61 -72.97
N GLU A 26 -91.09 -14.77 -73.26
CA GLU A 26 -91.90 -14.97 -74.46
C GLU A 26 -93.32 -14.42 -74.22
N THR A 27 -93.64 -13.31 -74.90
CA THR A 27 -94.95 -12.66 -74.86
C THR A 27 -95.83 -13.29 -75.93
N THR A 28 -96.71 -14.22 -75.55
CA THR A 28 -97.76 -14.73 -76.45
C THR A 28 -99.03 -13.91 -76.29
N VAL A 29 -99.44 -13.29 -77.39
CA VAL A 29 -100.69 -12.54 -77.54
C VAL A 29 -101.86 -13.53 -77.56
N PRO A 30 -102.91 -13.39 -76.73
CA PRO A 30 -104.11 -14.20 -76.84
C PRO A 30 -104.96 -13.69 -78.02
N THR A 31 -105.11 -14.51 -79.06
CA THR A 31 -106.15 -14.31 -80.08
C THR A 31 -107.45 -14.88 -79.53
N ASP A 32 -108.41 -13.99 -79.23
CA ASP A 32 -109.77 -14.33 -78.83
C ASP A 32 -110.52 -15.03 -79.99
N ASP A 33 -111.02 -16.25 -79.75
CA ASP A 33 -112.12 -16.84 -80.53
C ASP A 33 -113.42 -16.68 -79.73
N ILE A 34 -114.21 -15.72 -80.17
CA ILE A 34 -115.62 -15.50 -79.81
C ILE A 34 -116.48 -16.68 -80.29
N SER A 35 -116.93 -17.52 -79.35
CA SER A 35 -118.06 -18.43 -79.59
C SER A 35 -119.24 -18.04 -78.72
N SER A 36 -120.24 -17.42 -79.35
CA SER A 36 -121.51 -17.01 -78.77
C SER A 36 -122.61 -17.88 -79.37
N SER A 37 -123.21 -18.74 -78.56
CA SER A 37 -124.53 -19.34 -78.81
C SER A 37 -125.37 -19.20 -77.54
N GLU A 38 -126.64 -18.96 -77.76
CA GLU A 38 -127.50 -18.16 -76.91
C GLU A 38 -128.58 -19.01 -76.24
N GLU A 39 -128.48 -19.24 -74.93
CA GLU A 39 -129.64 -19.57 -74.10
C GLU A 39 -129.77 -18.56 -72.96
N ARG A 40 -130.98 -18.03 -72.88
CA ARG A 40 -131.39 -16.82 -72.15
C ARG A 40 -131.46 -17.15 -70.65
N ASP A 41 -131.03 -16.20 -69.82
CA ASP A 41 -130.95 -16.24 -68.33
C ASP A 41 -129.59 -16.62 -67.69
N GLY A 42 -128.59 -17.00 -68.49
CA GLY A 42 -127.17 -17.14 -68.07
C GLY A 42 -126.25 -15.96 -68.45
N LYS A 43 -126.66 -15.11 -69.41
CA LYS A 43 -125.83 -14.05 -70.04
C LYS A 43 -125.28 -13.00 -69.07
N ILE A 44 -126.01 -12.64 -68.01
CA ILE A 44 -125.57 -11.63 -67.01
C ILE A 44 -124.52 -12.23 -66.06
N LYS A 45 -124.61 -13.54 -65.76
CA LYS A 45 -123.63 -14.25 -64.94
C LYS A 45 -122.33 -14.47 -65.70
N ILE A 46 -122.40 -14.78 -66.99
CA ILE A 46 -121.22 -15.02 -67.85
C ILE A 46 -120.40 -13.73 -68.06
N THR A 47 -121.03 -12.58 -68.31
CA THR A 47 -120.30 -11.30 -68.43
C THR A 47 -119.71 -10.82 -67.12
N ARG A 48 -120.40 -11.01 -65.99
CA ARG A 48 -119.86 -10.74 -64.65
C ARG A 48 -118.65 -11.62 -64.32
N GLN A 49 -118.76 -12.94 -64.53
CA GLN A 49 -117.66 -13.89 -64.33
C GLN A 49 -116.46 -13.60 -65.23
N LEU A 50 -116.69 -13.11 -66.45
CA LEU A 50 -115.61 -12.72 -67.37
C LEU A 50 -114.88 -11.47 -66.90
N ILE A 51 -115.61 -10.47 -66.38
CA ILE A 51 -115.02 -9.26 -65.81
C ILE A 51 -114.21 -9.60 -64.55
N GLU A 52 -114.78 -10.39 -63.63
CA GLU A 52 -114.11 -10.88 -62.43
C GLU A 52 -112.83 -11.67 -62.78
N ARG A 53 -112.87 -12.51 -63.81
CA ARG A 53 -111.69 -13.23 -64.32
C ARG A 53 -110.62 -12.27 -64.86
N LYS A 54 -111.00 -11.23 -65.62
CA LYS A 54 -110.06 -10.23 -66.14
C LYS A 54 -109.43 -9.40 -65.02
N GLU A 55 -110.20 -9.02 -64.00
CA GLU A 55 -109.70 -8.32 -62.80
C GLU A 55 -108.72 -9.20 -62.00
N LEU A 56 -109.05 -10.48 -61.79
CA LEU A 56 -108.15 -11.43 -61.14
C LEU A 56 -106.84 -11.61 -61.92
N LEU A 57 -106.91 -11.71 -63.25
CA LEU A 57 -105.71 -11.81 -64.10
C LEU A 57 -104.84 -10.55 -64.01
N HIS A 58 -105.45 -9.36 -64.01
CA HIS A 58 -104.72 -8.11 -63.83
C HIS A 58 -104.07 -8.02 -62.44
N ASN A 59 -104.78 -8.38 -61.38
CA ASN A 59 -104.24 -8.44 -60.02
C ASN A 59 -103.06 -9.41 -59.90
N ILE A 60 -103.14 -10.57 -60.57
CA ILE A 60 -102.02 -11.52 -60.64
C ILE A 60 -100.81 -10.88 -61.36
N GLN A 61 -101.01 -10.13 -62.44
CA GLN A 61 -99.93 -9.43 -63.13
C GLN A 61 -99.29 -8.37 -62.23
N LEU A 62 -100.08 -7.57 -61.51
CA LEU A 62 -99.57 -6.59 -60.55
C LEU A 62 -98.74 -7.25 -59.44
N LEU A 63 -99.25 -8.34 -58.86
CA LEU A 63 -98.52 -9.10 -57.84
C LEU A 63 -97.21 -9.70 -58.37
N LYS A 64 -97.18 -10.15 -59.64
CA LYS A 64 -95.94 -10.63 -60.28
C LYS A 64 -94.91 -9.51 -60.43
N ILE A 65 -95.33 -8.31 -60.83
CA ILE A 65 -94.45 -7.15 -60.94
C ILE A 65 -93.92 -6.76 -59.57
N GLU A 66 -94.79 -6.64 -58.56
CA GLU A 66 -94.39 -6.30 -57.20
C GLU A 66 -93.40 -7.34 -56.64
N LEU A 67 -93.69 -8.63 -56.81
CA LEU A 67 -92.79 -9.71 -56.40
C LEU A 67 -91.43 -9.63 -57.11
N SER A 68 -91.42 -9.37 -58.41
CA SER A 68 -90.18 -9.16 -59.17
C SER A 68 -89.39 -7.95 -58.65
N GLN A 69 -90.05 -6.83 -58.37
CA GLN A 69 -89.40 -5.64 -57.80
C GLN A 69 -88.83 -5.92 -56.40
N LYS A 70 -89.58 -6.63 -55.54
CA LYS A 70 -89.09 -7.05 -54.23
C LYS A 70 -87.91 -8.00 -54.34
N ASN A 71 -87.92 -8.93 -55.29
CA ASN A 71 -86.78 -9.81 -55.56
C ASN A 71 -85.54 -9.02 -56.00
N MET A 72 -85.69 -8.09 -56.96
CA MET A 72 -84.59 -7.20 -57.37
C MET A 72 -84.04 -6.39 -56.19
N MET A 73 -84.91 -5.87 -55.32
CA MET A 73 -84.49 -5.14 -54.12
C MET A 73 -83.71 -6.03 -53.16
N ILE A 74 -84.16 -7.27 -52.95
CA ILE A 74 -83.45 -8.25 -52.12
C ILE A 74 -82.08 -8.56 -52.70
N ASP A 75 -81.98 -8.76 -54.02
CA ASP A 75 -80.71 -9.12 -54.66
C ASP A 75 -79.71 -7.96 -54.65
N ASN A 76 -80.16 -6.72 -54.85
CA ASN A 76 -79.31 -5.53 -54.67
C ASN A 76 -78.77 -5.46 -53.23
N LEU A 77 -79.63 -5.64 -52.22
CA LEU A 77 -79.18 -5.64 -50.81
C LEU A 77 -78.19 -6.78 -50.53
N LYS A 78 -78.39 -7.97 -51.11
CA LYS A 78 -77.43 -9.08 -50.98
C LYS A 78 -76.07 -8.70 -51.56
N VAL A 79 -76.05 -8.10 -52.75
CA VAL A 79 -74.81 -7.65 -53.39
C VAL A 79 -74.12 -6.61 -52.50
N ASP A 80 -74.84 -5.60 -52.01
CA ASP A 80 -74.29 -4.59 -51.11
C ASP A 80 -73.69 -5.20 -49.83
N TYR A 81 -74.38 -6.16 -49.21
CA TYR A 81 -73.87 -6.86 -48.03
C TYR A 81 -72.66 -7.75 -48.33
N LEU A 82 -72.64 -8.43 -49.48
CA LEU A 82 -71.50 -9.25 -49.91
C LEU A 82 -70.27 -8.38 -50.15
N THR A 83 -70.40 -7.28 -50.91
CA THR A 83 -69.32 -6.30 -51.08
C THR A 83 -68.88 -5.75 -49.74
N LYS A 84 -69.82 -5.49 -48.81
CA LYS A 84 -69.45 -5.01 -47.48
C LYS A 84 -68.66 -6.02 -46.66
N ILE A 85 -68.98 -7.30 -46.77
CA ILE A 85 -68.24 -8.38 -46.12
C ILE A 85 -66.82 -8.43 -46.67
N GLU A 86 -66.65 -8.39 -48.00
CA GLU A 86 -65.33 -8.40 -48.65
C GLU A 86 -64.46 -7.23 -48.19
N GLU A 87 -65.00 -6.01 -48.15
CA GLU A 87 -64.28 -4.83 -47.64
C GLU A 87 -63.83 -4.99 -46.17
N LEU A 88 -64.67 -5.59 -45.33
CA LEU A 88 -64.37 -5.79 -43.92
C LEU A 88 -63.32 -6.89 -43.72
N GLU A 89 -63.36 -7.94 -44.55
CA GLU A 89 -62.35 -9.00 -44.57
C GLU A 89 -60.99 -8.48 -45.03
N GLU A 90 -60.94 -7.65 -46.07
CA GLU A 90 -59.70 -7.00 -46.52
C GLU A 90 -59.10 -6.13 -45.41
N LYS A 91 -59.90 -5.28 -44.76
CA LYS A 91 -59.46 -4.44 -43.63
C LYS A 91 -58.95 -5.26 -42.45
N LEU A 92 -59.61 -6.40 -42.15
CA LEU A 92 -59.16 -7.31 -41.11
C LEU A 92 -57.80 -7.92 -41.47
N ASN A 93 -57.63 -8.36 -42.71
CA ASN A 93 -56.38 -8.94 -43.20
C ASN A 93 -55.23 -7.92 -43.15
N ASP A 94 -55.48 -6.68 -43.54
CA ASP A 94 -54.50 -5.59 -43.43
C ASP A 94 -54.08 -5.33 -41.98
N ALA A 95 -55.06 -5.25 -41.07
CA ALA A 95 -54.78 -5.04 -39.64
C ALA A 95 -53.98 -6.22 -39.04
N LEU A 96 -54.28 -7.45 -39.45
CA LEU A 96 -53.53 -8.63 -39.04
C LEU A 96 -52.10 -8.61 -39.58
N HIS A 97 -51.90 -8.20 -40.84
CA HIS A 97 -50.58 -8.08 -41.43
C HIS A 97 -49.75 -7.01 -40.71
N GLN A 98 -50.32 -5.82 -40.47
CA GLN A 98 -49.65 -4.75 -39.73
C GLN A 98 -49.25 -5.19 -38.32
N LYS A 99 -50.14 -5.89 -37.60
CA LYS A 99 -49.83 -6.46 -36.29
C LYS A 99 -48.65 -7.43 -36.34
N GLN A 100 -48.60 -8.31 -37.34
CA GLN A 100 -47.49 -9.27 -37.49
C GLN A 100 -46.17 -8.54 -37.74
N VAL A 101 -46.15 -7.54 -38.62
CA VAL A 101 -44.96 -6.73 -38.91
C VAL A 101 -44.47 -6.01 -37.65
N LEU A 102 -45.36 -5.38 -36.88
CA LEU A 102 -45.01 -4.70 -35.64
C LEU A 102 -44.47 -5.66 -34.58
N THR A 103 -45.07 -6.85 -34.45
CA THR A 103 -44.63 -7.88 -33.52
C THR A 103 -43.20 -8.33 -33.87
N LEU A 104 -42.94 -8.63 -35.14
CA LEU A 104 -41.60 -9.01 -35.61
C LEU A 104 -40.58 -7.88 -35.39
N ARG A 105 -40.97 -6.62 -35.60
CA ARG A 105 -40.08 -5.47 -35.34
C ARG A 105 -39.71 -5.37 -33.86
N LEU A 106 -40.68 -5.53 -32.96
CA LEU A 106 -40.47 -5.47 -31.52
C LEU A 106 -39.60 -6.66 -31.05
N ASP A 107 -39.89 -7.87 -31.53
CA ASP A 107 -39.12 -9.07 -31.19
C ASP A 107 -37.67 -8.93 -31.67
N ASN A 108 -37.44 -8.41 -32.88
CA ASN A 108 -36.10 -8.14 -33.38
C ASN A 108 -35.36 -7.09 -32.54
N GLN A 109 -36.03 -6.02 -32.12
CA GLN A 109 -35.42 -5.00 -31.26
C GLN A 109 -35.07 -5.56 -29.87
N LEU A 110 -35.98 -6.33 -29.27
CA LEU A 110 -35.79 -6.94 -27.96
C LEU A 110 -34.65 -7.98 -27.99
N THR A 111 -34.60 -8.82 -29.02
CA THR A 111 -33.54 -9.81 -29.18
C THR A 111 -32.18 -9.16 -29.40
N PHE A 112 -32.10 -8.05 -30.15
CA PHE A 112 -30.88 -7.28 -30.33
C PHE A 112 -30.39 -6.68 -29.01
N GLN A 113 -31.27 -6.00 -28.26
CA GLN A 113 -30.95 -5.41 -26.96
C GLN A 113 -30.49 -6.47 -25.95
N GLN A 114 -31.15 -7.63 -25.91
CA GLN A 114 -30.74 -8.73 -25.05
C GLN A 114 -29.36 -9.29 -25.41
N LYS A 115 -29.06 -9.41 -26.70
CA LYS A 115 -27.74 -9.87 -27.16
C LYS A 115 -26.64 -8.87 -26.79
N ASP A 116 -26.88 -7.57 -26.96
CA ASP A 116 -25.90 -6.54 -26.63
C ASP A 116 -25.68 -6.41 -25.13
N ALA A 117 -26.74 -6.48 -24.32
CA ALA A 117 -26.62 -6.49 -22.86
C ALA A 117 -25.79 -7.69 -22.37
N ARG A 118 -25.98 -8.88 -22.96
CA ARG A 118 -25.17 -10.07 -22.64
C ARG A 118 -23.70 -9.89 -23.01
N LYS A 119 -23.42 -9.38 -24.22
CA LYS A 119 -22.04 -9.10 -24.66
C LYS A 119 -21.35 -8.11 -23.73
N TYR A 120 -22.04 -7.02 -23.36
CA TYR A 120 -21.50 -6.03 -22.45
C TYR A 120 -21.23 -6.63 -21.06
N GLN A 121 -22.15 -7.45 -20.54
CA GLN A 121 -21.97 -8.14 -19.28
C GLN A 121 -20.77 -9.11 -19.29
N GLU A 122 -20.59 -9.87 -20.38
CA GLU A 122 -19.44 -10.76 -20.55
C GLU A 122 -18.12 -9.99 -20.63
N LEU A 123 -18.08 -8.89 -21.38
CA LEU A 123 -16.90 -8.04 -21.48
C LEU A 123 -16.54 -7.44 -20.11
N MET A 124 -17.54 -6.90 -19.39
CA MET A 124 -17.32 -6.33 -18.05
C MET A 124 -16.84 -7.39 -17.06
N LYS A 125 -17.33 -8.64 -17.18
CA LYS A 125 -16.86 -9.76 -16.37
C LYS A 125 -15.40 -10.10 -16.67
N GLN A 126 -15.01 -10.16 -17.94
CA GLN A 126 -13.63 -10.42 -18.35
C GLN A 126 -12.67 -9.32 -17.88
N GLU A 127 -13.07 -8.05 -18.00
CA GLU A 127 -12.29 -6.92 -17.48
C GLU A 127 -12.14 -6.98 -15.97
N MET A 128 -13.22 -7.27 -15.25
CA MET A 128 -13.20 -7.46 -13.80
C MET A 128 -12.27 -8.60 -13.39
N GLU A 129 -12.34 -9.75 -14.05
CA GLU A 129 -11.44 -10.89 -13.80
C GLU A 129 -9.97 -10.54 -14.02
N THR A 130 -9.68 -9.75 -15.07
CA THR A 130 -8.32 -9.27 -15.36
C THR A 130 -7.80 -8.34 -14.27
N ILE A 131 -8.64 -7.41 -13.81
CA ILE A 131 -8.31 -6.48 -12.72
C ILE A 131 -8.06 -7.25 -11.42
N LEU A 132 -8.94 -8.19 -11.08
CA LEU A 132 -8.81 -9.00 -9.86
C LEU A 132 -7.54 -9.87 -9.89
N LEU A 133 -7.22 -10.48 -11.03
CA LEU A 133 -5.99 -11.24 -11.19
C LEU A 133 -4.76 -10.34 -11.00
N ARG A 134 -4.76 -9.15 -11.60
CA ARG A 134 -3.67 -8.19 -11.45
C ARG A 134 -3.53 -7.71 -10.00
N GLN A 135 -4.65 -7.44 -9.33
CA GLN A 135 -4.66 -7.04 -7.92
C GLN A 135 -4.06 -8.14 -7.04
N LYS A 136 -4.45 -9.40 -7.24
CA LYS A 136 -3.90 -10.53 -6.49
C LYS A 136 -2.38 -10.64 -6.65
N GLN A 137 -1.87 -10.50 -7.88
CA GLN A 137 -0.42 -10.49 -8.14
C GLN A 137 0.29 -9.33 -7.43
N LEU A 138 -0.32 -8.14 -7.41
CA LEU A 138 0.23 -6.98 -6.71
C LEU A 138 0.24 -7.18 -5.20
N GLU A 139 -0.79 -7.81 -4.63
CA GLU A 139 -0.85 -8.13 -3.20
C GLU A 139 0.22 -9.17 -2.82
N GLU A 140 0.38 -10.23 -3.61
CA GLU A 140 1.43 -11.24 -3.42
C GLU A 140 2.83 -10.64 -3.50
N THR A 141 3.11 -9.81 -4.52
CA THR A 141 4.41 -9.13 -4.65
C THR A 141 4.65 -8.13 -3.52
N ASN A 142 3.63 -7.40 -3.07
CA ASN A 142 3.76 -6.50 -1.92
C ASN A 142 4.09 -7.27 -0.63
N LEU A 143 3.44 -8.41 -0.40
CA LEU A 143 3.73 -9.28 0.74
C LEU A 143 5.19 -9.74 0.71
N GLN A 144 5.66 -10.26 -0.43
CA GLN A 144 7.05 -10.68 -0.60
C GLN A 144 8.04 -9.55 -0.37
N LEU A 145 7.75 -8.33 -0.84
CA LEU A 145 8.59 -7.16 -0.60
C LEU A 145 8.63 -6.76 0.88
N ARG A 146 7.50 -6.85 1.59
CA ARG A 146 7.45 -6.60 3.04
C ARG A 146 8.24 -7.63 3.83
N GLU A 147 8.14 -8.91 3.46
CA GLU A 147 8.93 -9.99 4.05
C GLU A 147 10.42 -9.76 3.83
N LYS A 148 10.85 -9.52 2.57
CA LYS A 148 12.24 -9.21 2.23
C LYS A 148 12.78 -7.98 2.98
N ALA A 149 11.99 -6.91 3.09
CA ALA A 149 12.36 -5.74 3.89
C ALA A 149 12.49 -6.09 5.38
N GLY A 150 11.64 -6.99 5.89
CA GLY A 150 11.73 -7.55 7.23
C GLY A 150 12.97 -8.41 7.45
N ASP A 151 13.36 -9.23 6.48
CA ASP A 151 14.59 -10.02 6.49
C ASP A 151 15.81 -9.10 6.49
N ILE A 152 15.85 -8.10 5.61
CA ILE A 152 16.93 -7.10 5.59
C ILE A 152 17.06 -6.46 6.98
N ARG A 153 15.98 -5.91 7.55
CA ARG A 153 16.05 -5.30 8.90
C ARG A 153 16.56 -6.24 10.00
N ARG A 154 16.29 -7.54 9.89
CA ARG A 154 16.83 -8.54 10.85
C ARG A 154 18.31 -8.79 10.60
N ASN A 155 18.71 -8.95 9.34
CA ASN A 155 20.10 -9.15 8.95
C ASN A 155 20.98 -7.94 9.26
N LEU A 156 20.42 -6.72 9.22
CA LEU A 156 21.13 -5.47 9.54
C LEU A 156 21.20 -5.15 11.05
N ARG A 157 20.79 -6.04 11.98
CA ARG A 157 20.87 -5.76 13.42
C ARG A 157 22.29 -5.89 13.96
N ASP A 158 23.00 -6.94 13.56
CA ASP A 158 24.28 -7.30 14.14
C ASP A 158 25.33 -7.35 13.02
N PHE A 159 25.97 -6.22 12.75
CA PHE A 159 27.08 -6.13 11.79
C PHE A 159 28.41 -6.35 12.48
N GLU A 160 28.89 -7.59 12.45
CA GLU A 160 30.25 -7.90 12.83
C GLU A 160 30.96 -8.53 11.66
N LEU A 161 31.88 -7.76 11.07
CA LEU A 161 32.72 -8.17 9.98
C LEU A 161 34.16 -8.28 10.50
N THR A 162 34.79 -9.43 10.30
CA THR A 162 36.23 -9.57 10.56
C THR A 162 37.03 -8.95 9.40
N GLU A 163 38.27 -8.55 9.65
CA GLU A 163 39.16 -7.98 8.63
C GLU A 163 39.31 -8.91 7.42
N GLU A 164 39.41 -10.23 7.65
CA GLU A 164 39.47 -11.24 6.58
C GLU A 164 38.21 -11.27 5.71
N GLN A 165 37.03 -11.13 6.33
CA GLN A 165 35.75 -11.13 5.61
C GLN A 165 35.57 -9.82 4.84
N TYR A 166 36.00 -8.70 5.42
CA TYR A 166 36.04 -7.40 4.74
C TYR A 166 36.90 -7.44 3.49
N MET A 167 38.13 -7.95 3.57
CA MET A 167 39.03 -8.02 2.41
C MET A 167 38.47 -8.91 1.29
N LYS A 168 37.76 -9.98 1.65
CA LYS A 168 37.05 -10.84 0.69
C LYS A 168 35.91 -10.09 0.00
N LEU A 169 35.02 -9.47 0.78
CA LEU A 169 33.83 -8.78 0.27
C LEU A 169 34.20 -7.53 -0.55
N LYS A 170 35.22 -6.78 -0.14
CA LYS A 170 35.73 -5.59 -0.85
C LYS A 170 36.32 -5.89 -2.23
N GLY A 171 36.66 -7.15 -2.51
CA GLY A 171 37.12 -7.58 -3.83
C GLY A 171 36.00 -7.67 -4.89
N PHE A 172 34.73 -7.67 -4.48
CA PHE A 172 33.59 -7.76 -5.39
C PHE A 172 33.05 -6.37 -5.77
N PRO A 173 32.51 -6.19 -6.98
CA PRO A 173 31.82 -4.96 -7.38
C PRO A 173 30.48 -4.81 -6.65
N GLU A 174 30.03 -3.57 -6.45
CA GLU A 174 28.81 -3.26 -5.67
C GLU A 174 27.55 -3.95 -6.22
N ASP A 175 27.42 -4.08 -7.54
CA ASP A 175 26.25 -4.71 -8.18
C ASP A 175 26.09 -6.20 -7.87
N GLN A 176 27.17 -6.86 -7.42
CA GLN A 176 27.17 -8.29 -7.08
C GLN A 176 27.00 -8.53 -5.58
N LEU A 177 27.11 -7.48 -4.76
CA LEU A 177 26.94 -7.58 -3.32
C LEU A 177 25.47 -7.58 -2.95
N SER A 178 25.09 -8.45 -2.03
CA SER A 178 23.79 -8.32 -1.39
C SER A 178 23.76 -7.05 -0.53
N ILE A 179 22.55 -6.51 -0.31
CA ILE A 179 22.36 -5.31 0.53
C ILE A 179 23.06 -5.45 1.91
N PRO A 180 22.92 -6.58 2.64
CA PRO A 180 23.63 -6.75 3.91
C PRO A 180 25.14 -6.74 3.78
N GLU A 181 25.70 -7.38 2.76
CA GLU A 181 27.16 -7.40 2.53
C GLU A 181 27.68 -6.00 2.21
N TYR A 182 26.99 -5.28 1.31
CA TYR A 182 27.34 -3.91 0.97
C TYR A 182 27.36 -3.00 2.21
N VAL A 183 26.30 -3.05 3.02
CA VAL A 183 26.21 -2.26 4.26
C VAL A 183 27.29 -2.69 5.25
N SER A 184 27.60 -3.99 5.35
CA SER A 184 28.64 -4.51 6.25
C SER A 184 30.03 -3.96 5.91
N ILE A 185 30.39 -3.88 4.63
CA ILE A 185 31.64 -3.26 4.17
C ILE A 185 31.69 -1.80 4.61
N ARG A 186 30.63 -1.03 4.31
CA ARG A 186 30.56 0.40 4.66
C ARG A 186 30.62 0.64 6.17
N PHE A 187 29.94 -0.21 6.94
CA PHE A 187 29.96 -0.13 8.39
C PHE A 187 31.36 -0.44 8.95
N TYR A 188 32.05 -1.46 8.41
CA TYR A 188 33.42 -1.79 8.81
C TYR A 188 34.39 -0.64 8.53
N GLU A 189 34.33 -0.05 7.33
CA GLU A 189 35.19 1.09 6.94
C GLU A 189 35.07 2.29 7.88
N LEU A 190 33.89 2.52 8.46
CA LEU A 190 33.65 3.62 9.40
C LEU A 190 33.95 3.24 10.85
N MET A 191 33.61 2.01 11.26
CA MET A 191 33.69 1.60 12.67
C MET A 191 35.07 1.12 13.09
N ASP A 192 35.82 0.45 12.22
CA ASP A 192 37.15 -0.07 12.53
C ASP A 192 38.15 1.01 12.99
N PRO A 193 38.29 2.18 12.32
CA PRO A 193 39.21 3.23 12.78
C PRO A 193 38.80 3.79 14.15
N LEU A 194 37.49 3.98 14.39
CA LEU A 194 36.99 4.45 15.68
C LEU A 194 37.26 3.45 16.80
N LYS A 195 37.09 2.15 16.54
CA LYS A 195 37.42 1.08 17.51
C LYS A 195 38.92 1.10 17.85
N LYS A 196 39.79 1.29 16.85
CA LYS A 196 41.24 1.43 17.04
C LYS A 196 41.57 2.65 17.90
N GLU A 197 41.01 3.82 17.59
CA GLU A 197 41.20 5.04 18.37
C GLU A 197 40.74 4.87 19.83
N ILE A 198 39.56 4.27 20.06
CA ILE A 198 39.08 3.97 21.41
C ILE A 198 40.07 3.08 22.17
N SER A 199 40.59 2.04 21.51
CA SER A 199 41.58 1.14 22.12
C SER A 199 42.88 1.86 22.49
N GLU A 200 43.39 2.73 21.60
CA GLU A 200 44.59 3.52 21.83
C GLU A 200 44.40 4.52 22.99
N LEU A 201 43.27 5.24 22.99
CA LEU A 201 42.91 6.16 24.07
C LEU A 201 42.76 5.43 25.41
N GLN A 202 42.20 4.22 25.41
CA GLN A 202 42.05 3.41 26.62
C GLN A 202 43.42 2.98 27.16
N VAL A 203 44.36 2.56 26.29
CA VAL A 203 45.73 2.23 26.69
C VAL A 203 46.44 3.47 27.26
N LYS A 204 46.32 4.62 26.61
CA LYS A 204 46.92 5.88 27.07
C LYS A 204 46.36 6.34 28.42
N LYS A 205 45.04 6.19 28.61
CA LYS A 205 44.37 6.46 29.89
C LYS A 205 44.97 5.60 31.01
N ASN A 206 45.15 4.31 30.76
CA ASN A 206 45.70 3.38 31.74
C ASN A 206 47.14 3.77 32.09
N TYR A 207 47.98 4.01 31.09
CA TYR A 207 49.37 4.47 31.28
C TYR A 207 49.46 5.74 32.14
N LEU A 208 48.72 6.79 31.77
CA LEU A 208 48.70 8.04 32.54
C LEU A 208 48.14 7.86 33.95
N SER A 209 47.21 6.92 34.15
CA SER A 209 46.68 6.62 35.48
C SER A 209 47.73 5.93 36.36
N GLU A 210 48.52 5.02 35.79
CA GLU A 210 49.64 4.36 36.46
C GLU A 210 50.72 5.39 36.83
N GLU A 211 51.14 6.22 35.86
CA GLU A 211 52.11 7.30 36.09
C GLU A 211 51.65 8.28 37.17
N LEU A 212 50.36 8.65 37.18
CA LEU A 212 49.78 9.48 38.23
C LEU A 212 49.84 8.80 39.60
N THR A 213 49.59 7.49 39.68
CA THR A 213 49.70 6.75 40.96
C THR A 213 51.14 6.67 41.45
N GLU A 214 52.09 6.47 40.54
CA GLU A 214 53.52 6.43 40.86
C GLU A 214 54.00 7.80 41.35
N ASN A 215 53.70 8.88 40.63
CA ASN A 215 54.02 10.25 41.04
C ASN A 215 53.42 10.61 42.40
N LYS A 216 52.16 10.20 42.67
CA LYS A 216 51.54 10.37 43.99
C LYS A 216 52.29 9.61 45.09
N SER A 217 52.83 8.43 44.79
CA SER A 217 53.60 7.63 45.75
C SER A 217 54.98 8.27 46.02
N GLN A 218 55.68 8.73 44.98
CA GLN A 218 56.96 9.43 45.10
C GLN A 218 56.82 10.74 45.88
N LEU A 219 55.77 11.52 45.59
CA LEU A 219 55.49 12.77 46.32
C LEU A 219 55.23 12.51 47.80
N LYS A 220 54.50 11.44 48.15
CA LYS A 220 54.30 11.03 49.55
C LYS A 220 55.62 10.70 50.25
N GLN A 221 56.46 9.86 49.63
CA GLN A 221 57.78 9.50 50.15
C GLN A 221 58.68 10.74 50.35
N LEU A 222 58.70 11.64 49.37
CA LEU A 222 59.48 12.89 49.47
C LEU A 222 58.96 13.79 50.60
N THR A 223 57.65 13.83 50.81
CA THR A 223 57.04 14.61 51.90
C THR A 223 57.39 14.00 53.26
N GLU A 224 57.33 12.67 53.39
CA GLU A 224 57.70 11.94 54.61
C GLU A 224 59.18 12.15 54.98
N THR A 225 60.09 11.99 54.02
CA THR A 225 61.53 12.22 54.23
C THR A 225 61.84 13.69 54.58
N TYR A 226 61.21 14.64 53.90
CA TYR A 226 61.33 16.07 54.26
C TYR A 226 60.84 16.35 55.69
N GLU A 227 59.73 15.75 56.10
CA GLU A 227 59.24 15.89 57.48
C GLU A 227 60.19 15.27 58.51
N GLU A 228 60.78 14.12 58.21
CA GLU A 228 61.79 13.47 59.06
C GLU A 228 63.04 14.33 59.21
N ASP A 229 63.60 14.84 58.11
CA ASP A 229 64.75 15.73 58.14
C ASP A 229 64.46 17.02 58.91
N ARG A 230 63.26 17.58 58.77
CA ARG A 230 62.82 18.74 59.56
C ARG A 230 62.80 18.42 61.07
N ARG A 231 62.33 17.23 61.45
CA ARG A 231 62.35 16.76 62.85
C ARG A 231 63.80 16.59 63.33
N ASN A 232 64.65 15.91 62.56
CA ASN A 232 66.07 15.69 62.86
C ASN A 232 66.84 17.00 63.02
N TYR A 233 66.63 17.97 62.12
CA TYR A 233 67.25 19.29 62.21
C TYR A 233 66.82 20.01 63.49
N SER A 234 65.53 19.96 63.84
CA SER A 234 65.01 20.54 65.08
C SER A 234 65.64 19.89 66.33
N GLU A 235 65.79 18.57 66.33
CA GLU A 235 66.46 17.82 67.41
C GLU A 235 67.95 18.17 67.53
N LEU A 236 68.65 18.28 66.40
CA LEU A 236 70.06 18.64 66.35
C LEU A 236 70.26 20.10 66.82
N GLN A 237 69.40 21.02 66.39
CA GLN A 237 69.39 22.40 66.85
C GLN A 237 69.19 22.47 68.37
N ASN A 238 68.23 21.72 68.92
CA ASN A 238 68.01 21.61 70.36
C ASN A 238 69.24 21.03 71.09
N ARG A 239 69.96 20.08 70.47
CA ARG A 239 71.19 19.51 71.03
C ARG A 239 72.34 20.52 71.00
N CYS A 240 72.52 21.24 69.90
CA CYS A 240 73.53 22.30 69.78
C CYS A 240 73.29 23.41 70.80
N GLN A 241 72.04 23.82 71.00
CA GLN A 241 71.67 24.80 72.03
C GLN A 241 72.02 24.29 73.44
N ARG A 242 71.68 23.04 73.76
CA ARG A 242 72.05 22.40 75.04
C ARG A 242 73.56 22.36 75.27
N LEU A 243 74.33 21.87 74.29
CA LEU A 243 75.79 21.82 74.37
C LEU A 243 76.42 23.22 74.48
N ALA A 244 75.84 24.24 73.84
CA ALA A 244 76.30 25.61 73.96
C ALA A 244 76.11 26.17 75.38
N LEU A 245 74.98 25.83 76.03
CA LEU A 245 74.73 26.15 77.44
C LEU A 245 75.72 25.42 78.35
N GLU A 246 75.89 24.10 78.21
CA GLU A 246 76.87 23.32 79.00
C GLU A 246 78.32 23.84 78.83
N LEU A 247 78.69 24.23 77.60
CA LEU A 247 79.99 24.82 77.31
C LEU A 247 80.16 26.20 77.98
N ALA A 248 79.10 27.01 78.03
CA ALA A 248 79.10 28.27 78.77
C ALA A 248 79.26 28.03 80.28
N ASP A 249 78.52 27.07 80.85
CA ASP A 249 78.58 26.70 82.27
C ASP A 249 79.99 26.19 82.66
N THR A 250 80.58 25.31 81.85
CA THR A 250 81.95 24.80 82.08
C THR A 250 83.01 25.90 81.96
N LYS A 251 82.87 26.82 81.00
CA LYS A 251 83.74 28.01 80.91
C LYS A 251 83.65 28.86 82.17
N GLN A 252 82.45 29.04 82.71
CA GLN A 252 82.23 29.77 83.95
C GLN A 252 82.90 29.07 85.15
N LEU A 253 82.74 27.75 85.30
CA LEU A 253 83.42 26.93 86.33
C LEU A 253 84.96 27.03 86.26
N ILE A 254 85.52 27.05 85.04
CA ILE A 254 86.96 27.22 84.84
C ILE A 254 87.42 28.62 85.28
N GLN A 255 86.67 29.66 84.93
CA GLN A 255 86.98 31.05 85.31
C GLN A 255 86.91 31.28 86.82
N GLN A 256 86.00 30.60 87.51
CA GLN A 256 85.81 30.70 88.97
C GLN A 256 86.84 29.87 89.78
N GLY A 257 87.61 28.99 89.13
CA GLY A 257 88.67 28.20 89.76
C GLY A 257 88.23 26.83 90.30
N ASP A 258 86.92 26.58 90.34
CA ASP A 258 86.29 25.37 90.91
C ASP A 258 86.48 24.11 90.05
N TYR A 259 86.71 24.27 88.74
CA TYR A 259 86.83 23.14 87.80
C TYR A 259 87.96 22.16 88.14
N ARG A 260 89.08 22.63 88.71
CA ARG A 260 90.18 21.74 89.10
C ARG A 260 89.76 20.86 90.27
N GLN A 261 89.02 21.39 91.23
CA GLN A 261 88.70 20.72 92.49
C GLN A 261 87.72 19.54 92.31
N GLU A 262 86.71 19.68 91.45
CA GLU A 262 85.69 18.65 91.21
C GLU A 262 86.12 17.54 90.23
N ASN A 263 87.08 17.80 89.33
CA ASN A 263 87.43 16.87 88.24
C ASN A 263 88.77 16.11 88.45
N TYR A 264 89.46 16.34 89.57
CA TYR A 264 90.78 15.73 89.90
C TYR A 264 90.79 14.19 89.84
N GLY A 265 89.65 13.52 90.09
CA GLY A 265 89.54 12.06 90.10
C GLY A 265 89.64 11.38 88.72
N LYS A 266 89.37 12.11 87.62
CA LYS A 266 89.40 11.54 86.26
C LYS A 266 90.76 11.70 85.55
N VAL A 267 91.62 12.58 86.04
CA VAL A 267 92.89 12.95 85.40
C VAL A 267 94.08 12.13 85.95
N LYS A 268 93.93 11.46 87.10
CA LYS A 268 94.96 10.62 87.73
C LYS A 268 94.52 9.15 87.85
N SER A 269 94.44 8.45 86.72
CA SER A 269 94.59 6.98 86.71
C SER A 269 95.67 6.60 85.67
N PRO A 270 96.76 5.92 86.09
CA PRO A 270 97.88 5.56 85.23
C PRO A 270 97.67 4.20 84.56
N GLY A 271 98.00 4.11 83.26
CA GLY A 271 98.48 2.89 82.60
C GLY A 271 97.45 1.86 82.10
N LEU A 272 97.06 1.98 80.82
CA LEU A 272 96.93 0.86 79.87
C LEU A 272 96.63 1.42 78.46
N MET A 273 97.70 1.58 77.65
CA MET A 273 97.59 1.45 76.19
C MET A 273 97.55 -0.05 75.86
N PRO A 274 96.91 -0.44 74.75
CA PRO A 274 97.73 -0.94 73.65
C PRO A 274 97.31 -0.44 72.25
N LEU A 275 98.35 -0.13 71.48
CA LEU A 275 98.59 -0.46 70.07
C LEU A 275 97.54 -0.10 69.00
N ALA A 276 98.00 0.78 68.11
CA ALA A 276 97.46 1.07 66.80
C ALA A 276 97.38 -0.17 65.87
N GLN A 277 96.34 -0.20 65.05
CA GLN A 277 96.42 -0.74 63.68
C GLN A 277 95.95 0.33 62.70
N ALA A 278 96.88 0.72 61.83
CA ALA A 278 96.60 1.43 60.60
C ALA A 278 96.25 0.40 59.52
N SER A 279 95.17 0.65 58.80
CA SER A 279 94.88 0.05 57.49
C SER A 279 94.26 1.15 56.62
N GLY A 280 95.06 1.68 55.69
CA GLY A 280 94.54 2.51 54.61
C GLY A 280 93.83 1.65 53.56
N LEU A 281 92.95 2.28 52.78
CA LEU A 281 92.77 2.05 51.34
C LEU A 281 91.92 3.21 50.79
N GLY A 282 92.48 3.92 49.82
CA GLY A 282 91.78 4.94 49.06
C GLY A 282 90.91 4.38 47.93
N ARG A 283 89.92 5.17 47.54
CA ARG A 283 89.29 5.36 46.21
C ARG A 283 88.42 6.61 46.39
N GLY A 284 88.81 7.77 45.89
CA GLY A 284 88.52 8.23 44.54
C GLY A 284 87.21 9.05 44.56
N PRO A 285 87.18 10.30 44.07
CA PRO A 285 85.95 11.09 44.04
C PRO A 285 85.01 10.55 42.95
N PRO A 286 83.67 10.53 43.13
CA PRO A 286 82.78 10.52 41.99
C PRO A 286 82.54 11.98 41.56
N ASP A 287 83.05 12.23 40.38
CA ASP A 287 82.69 13.21 39.37
C ASP A 287 81.66 14.30 39.69
N ALA A 288 82.12 15.51 39.39
CA ALA A 288 81.30 16.63 38.97
C ALA A 288 80.63 16.32 37.62
N SER A 289 79.40 15.83 37.68
CA SER A 289 78.37 15.90 36.65
C SER A 289 77.06 15.86 37.44
N ASP A 290 76.36 16.96 37.69
CA ASP A 290 75.80 17.83 36.67
C ASP A 290 75.77 19.30 37.09
N CYS A 291 76.55 20.10 36.36
CA CYS A 291 76.25 21.49 36.15
C CYS A 291 74.96 21.59 35.31
N TRP A 292 73.83 21.90 35.94
CA TRP A 292 72.73 22.63 35.29
C TRP A 292 72.11 23.63 36.26
N LEU A 293 72.92 24.62 36.66
CA LEU A 293 72.43 25.92 37.12
C LEU A 293 72.53 26.90 35.94
N CYS A 294 71.56 26.82 35.03
CA CYS A 294 71.12 27.97 34.23
C CYS A 294 69.58 27.97 34.20
N PRO A 295 68.92 29.08 34.55
CA PRO A 295 67.49 29.21 34.38
C PRO A 295 67.17 29.43 32.90
N LEU A 296 66.51 28.47 32.26
CA LEU A 296 65.86 28.71 30.97
C LEU A 296 64.49 29.39 31.17
N PRO A 297 64.05 30.21 30.21
CA PRO A 297 63.02 31.22 30.41
C PRO A 297 61.63 30.59 30.45
N ARG A 298 60.74 31.26 31.18
CA ARG A 298 59.29 31.06 31.09
C ARG A 298 58.84 31.10 29.62
N PRO A 299 58.02 30.15 29.16
CA PRO A 299 57.21 30.41 27.98
C PRO A 299 56.08 31.36 28.38
N ASP A 300 56.01 32.45 27.63
CA ASP A 300 54.97 33.46 27.71
C ASP A 300 53.57 32.83 27.62
N ALA A 301 52.76 33.17 28.62
CA ALA A 301 51.32 33.13 28.49
C ALA A 301 50.88 34.27 27.55
N SER A 302 50.89 34.02 26.24
CA SER A 302 50.09 34.78 25.27
C SER A 302 49.97 34.05 23.94
N ALA A 303 48.86 33.33 23.80
CA ALA A 303 48.19 33.16 22.52
C ALA A 303 46.70 32.93 22.79
N ARG A 304 45.96 34.04 22.89
CA ARG A 304 44.53 34.06 22.55
C ARG A 304 44.45 33.77 21.05
N GLY A 305 44.15 32.53 20.68
CA GLY A 305 43.70 32.14 19.35
C GLY A 305 42.20 31.93 19.41
N LEU A 306 41.47 32.79 18.71
CA LEU A 306 40.02 32.72 18.49
C LEU A 306 39.72 31.52 17.59
N ASP A 307 38.83 30.62 18.05
CA ASP A 307 38.05 29.76 17.16
C ASP A 307 36.61 30.26 17.15
N PRO A 308 36.13 30.84 16.03
CA PRO A 308 34.72 31.09 15.83
C PRO A 308 34.18 30.02 14.90
N HIS A 309 33.36 29.07 15.35
CA HIS A 309 32.30 28.45 14.54
C HIS A 309 31.42 27.53 15.39
N HIS A 310 30.44 28.13 16.08
CA HIS A 310 29.17 27.47 16.33
C HIS A 310 28.09 28.15 15.49
N PRO A 311 27.29 27.41 14.70
CA PRO A 311 26.14 27.97 14.00
C PRO A 311 24.98 28.19 15.00
N PRO A 312 24.13 29.20 14.79
CA PRO A 312 23.00 29.44 15.67
C PRO A 312 21.93 28.37 15.45
N ILE A 313 21.41 27.90 16.57
CA ILE A 313 20.16 27.17 16.69
C ILE A 313 19.02 28.14 16.34
N ALA A 314 18.19 27.74 15.39
CA ALA A 314 16.80 28.18 15.23
C ALA A 314 15.94 26.92 15.04
#